data_AF-A0AAD5NBG2-F1
#
_entry.id   AF-A0AAD5NBG2-F1
#
_cell.length_a   1.000
_cell.length_b   1.000
_cell.length_c   1.000
_cell.angle_alpha   90.00
_cell.angle_beta   90.00
_cell.angle_gamma   90.00
#
_symmetry.space_group_name_H-M   'P 1'
#
loop_
_entity.id
_entity.type
_entity.pdbx_description
1 polymer ?
#
loop_
_entity_poly.entity_id
_entity_poly.type
_entity_poly.pdbx_seq_one_letter_code
_entity_poly.pdbx_strand_id
1 'polypeptide(L)'
;MKIIHETGYSDEERKNYRPVVFSNTIQSMVALLRAMATLKIDFESPCRAEDAHKFFSISQTCDEGELPPDLASVMKRLWADRGIQECFSRSREFQLNDSAPYYLNSLERIAQPNYIPTQDDVLRTRVKTTGIVETHFTYKDLHFKMFDVGRSA
;
A
#
# COMPACT_ATOMS: atom_id res chain seq x y z
N MET A 1 -2.81 -6.75 -18.71
CA MET A 1 -2.17 -6.86 -20.03
C MET A 1 -0.84 -7.61 -20.03
N LYS A 2 -0.02 -7.62 -18.96
CA LYS A 2 1.19 -8.49 -18.91
C LYS A 2 0.90 -9.95 -18.51
N ILE A 3 0.00 -10.17 -17.55
CA ILE A 3 -0.31 -11.52 -17.02
C ILE A 3 -1.14 -12.40 -17.99
N ILE A 4 -1.82 -11.79 -18.95
CA ILE A 4 -2.73 -12.52 -19.86
C ILE A 4 -1.96 -13.07 -21.08
N HIS A 5 -0.75 -12.56 -21.36
CA HIS A 5 0.00 -12.89 -22.57
C HIS A 5 1.47 -13.28 -22.36
N GLU A 6 2.04 -13.02 -21.18
CA GLU A 6 3.41 -13.39 -20.81
C GLU A 6 3.37 -14.07 -19.43
N THR A 7 4.39 -14.88 -19.10
CA THR A 7 4.54 -15.82 -17.95
C THR A 7 4.41 -15.22 -16.53
N GLY A 8 3.71 -14.10 -16.36
CA GLY A 8 3.61 -13.33 -15.13
C GLY A 8 4.83 -12.43 -14.92
N TYR A 9 4.91 -11.81 -13.75
CA TYR A 9 6.07 -11.01 -13.35
C TYR A 9 7.19 -11.91 -12.83
N SER A 10 8.42 -11.66 -13.27
CA SER A 10 9.61 -12.34 -12.75
C SER A 10 9.91 -11.93 -11.30
N ASP A 11 10.67 -12.74 -10.57
CA ASP A 11 11.08 -12.41 -9.18
C ASP A 11 11.88 -11.11 -9.11
N GLU A 12 12.70 -10.82 -10.12
CA GLU A 12 13.46 -9.58 -10.24
C GLU A 12 12.55 -8.37 -10.45
N GLU A 13 11.55 -8.49 -11.33
CA GLU A 13 10.55 -7.44 -11.53
C GLU A 13 9.73 -7.21 -10.26
N ARG A 14 9.30 -8.28 -9.58
CA ARG A 14 8.52 -8.19 -8.33
C ARG A 14 9.31 -7.49 -7.22
N LYS A 15 10.62 -7.72 -7.11
CA LYS A 15 11.48 -7.01 -6.14
C LYS A 15 11.44 -5.49 -6.34
N ASN A 16 11.35 -5.00 -7.58
CA ASN A 16 11.26 -3.57 -7.88
C ASN A 16 9.95 -2.92 -7.39
N TYR A 17 8.89 -3.72 -7.17
CA TYR A 17 7.63 -3.23 -6.60
C TYR A 17 7.62 -3.20 -5.07
N ARG A 18 8.64 -3.74 -4.40
CA ARG A 18 8.69 -3.80 -2.93
C ARG A 18 8.57 -2.40 -2.28
N PRO A 19 9.29 -1.36 -2.75
CA PRO A 19 9.11 0.01 -2.27
C PRO A 19 7.68 0.52 -2.41
N VAL A 20 7.03 0.21 -3.53
CA VAL A 20 5.67 0.66 -3.85
C VAL A 20 4.66 0.00 -2.91
N VAL A 21 4.79 -1.31 -2.67
CA VAL A 21 3.94 -2.03 -1.70
C VAL A 21 4.07 -1.43 -0.30
N PHE A 22 5.29 -1.16 0.15
CA PHE A 22 5.51 -0.54 1.46
C PHE A 22 4.89 0.85 1.56
N SER A 23 5.12 1.70 0.55
CA SER A 23 4.52 3.02 0.47
C SER A 23 2.99 2.97 0.48
N ASN A 24 2.38 2.08 -0.30
CA ASN A 24 0.92 1.88 -0.33
C ASN A 24 0.38 1.42 1.03
N THR A 25 1.12 0.56 1.73
CA THR A 25 0.74 0.05 3.06
C THR A 25 0.79 1.17 4.11
N ILE A 26 1.86 1.96 4.13
CA ILE A 26 2.03 3.10 5.05
C ILE A 26 0.97 4.18 4.76
N GLN A 27 0.77 4.54 3.49
CA GLN A 27 -0.25 5.53 3.10
C GLN A 27 -1.66 5.10 3.48
N SER A 28 -1.97 3.79 3.40
CA SER A 28 -3.27 3.27 3.84
C SER A 28 -3.51 3.51 5.33
N MET A 29 -2.49 3.30 6.16
CA MET A 29 -2.57 3.59 7.60
C MET A 29 -2.65 5.10 7.88
N VAL A 30 -1.89 5.94 7.17
CA VAL A 30 -1.99 7.40 7.26
C VAL A 30 -3.41 7.88 6.96
N ALA A 31 -4.03 7.35 5.91
CA ALA A 31 -5.39 7.72 5.53
C ALA A 31 -6.41 7.36 6.62
N LEU A 32 -6.31 6.16 7.21
CA LEU A 32 -7.16 5.73 8.31
C LEU A 32 -7.01 6.62 9.54
N LEU A 33 -5.78 6.91 9.99
CA LEU A 33 -5.54 7.74 11.17
C LEU A 33 -6.05 9.17 10.98
N ARG A 34 -5.89 9.75 9.78
CA ARG A 34 -6.46 11.07 9.45
C ARG A 34 -7.99 11.04 9.40
N ALA A 35 -8.56 9.97 8.87
CA ALA A 35 -10.01 9.79 8.82
C ALA A 35 -10.61 9.64 10.21
N MET A 36 -9.95 8.93 11.13
CA MET A 36 -10.40 8.84 12.54
C MET A 36 -10.52 10.23 13.17
N ALA A 37 -9.50 11.08 13.03
CA ALA A 37 -9.53 12.45 13.53
C ALA A 37 -10.68 13.28 12.91
N THR A 38 -10.94 13.08 11.61
CA THR A 38 -12.00 13.79 10.87
C THR A 38 -13.40 13.33 11.27
N LEU A 39 -13.59 12.02 11.39
CA LEU A 39 -14.87 11.38 11.73
C LEU A 39 -15.11 11.36 13.25
N LYS A 40 -14.16 11.84 14.05
CA LYS A 40 -14.17 11.85 15.52
C LYS A 40 -14.38 10.44 16.09
N ILE A 41 -13.66 9.47 15.52
CA ILE A 41 -13.65 8.09 16.00
C ILE A 41 -12.47 7.96 16.95
N ASP A 42 -12.75 7.62 18.20
CA ASP A 42 -11.73 7.37 19.20
C ASP A 42 -11.14 5.97 19.04
N PHE A 43 -9.90 5.79 19.50
CA PHE A 43 -9.34 4.44 19.65
C PHE A 43 -10.10 3.68 20.74
N GLU A 44 -10.27 2.36 20.56
CA GLU A 44 -10.82 1.53 21.63
C GLU A 44 -9.86 1.50 22.82
N SER A 45 -8.57 1.34 22.54
CA SER A 45 -7.52 1.35 23.54
C SER A 45 -6.81 2.71 23.60
N PRO A 46 -6.84 3.45 24.73
CA PRO A 46 -6.22 4.77 24.84
C PRO A 46 -4.71 4.77 24.54
N CYS A 47 -4.01 3.67 24.82
CA CYS A 47 -2.59 3.50 24.50
C CYS A 47 -2.28 3.49 23.00
N ARG A 48 -3.30 3.30 22.14
CA ARG A 48 -3.13 3.40 20.68
C ARG A 48 -2.86 4.83 20.21
N ALA A 49 -3.20 5.84 21.00
CA ALA A 49 -2.81 7.22 20.70
C ALA A 49 -1.28 7.37 20.67
N GLU A 50 -0.57 6.76 21.62
CA GLU A 50 0.90 6.72 21.63
C GLU A 50 1.46 5.97 20.43
N ASP A 51 0.84 4.84 20.05
CA ASP A 51 1.20 4.10 18.84
C ASP A 51 0.98 4.95 17.57
N ALA A 52 -0.09 5.74 17.49
CA ALA A 52 -0.33 6.65 16.36
C ALA A 52 0.73 7.76 16.30
N HIS A 53 1.13 8.35 17.45
CA HIS A 53 2.23 9.31 17.50
C HIS A 53 3.56 8.67 17.06
N LYS A 54 3.86 7.46 17.54
CA LYS A 54 5.05 6.70 17.15
C LYS A 54 5.04 6.33 15.67
N PHE A 55 3.88 6.00 15.10
CA PHE A 55 3.71 5.74 13.67
C PHE A 55 4.10 6.99 12.87
N PHE A 56 3.54 8.16 13.23
CA PHE A 56 3.84 9.39 12.50
C PHE A 56 5.32 9.80 12.61
N SER A 57 5.94 9.65 13.79
CA SER A 57 7.36 9.98 13.95
C SER A 57 8.26 9.09 13.09
N ILE A 58 8.06 7.77 13.12
CA ILE A 58 8.87 6.83 12.33
C ILE A 58 8.59 7.00 10.83
N SER A 59 7.33 7.18 10.42
CA SER A 59 6.96 7.31 9.01
C SER A 59 7.57 8.54 8.32
N GLN A 60 7.90 9.59 9.08
CA GLN A 60 8.53 10.81 8.56
C GLN A 60 10.04 10.67 8.40
N THR A 61 10.68 9.83 9.23
CA THR A 61 12.12 9.58 9.18
C THR A 61 12.48 8.34 8.38
N CYS A 62 11.49 7.54 7.98
CA CYS A 62 11.68 6.33 7.21
C CYS A 62 12.05 6.68 5.76
N ASP A 63 13.10 6.04 5.25
CA ASP A 63 13.48 6.18 3.86
C ASP A 63 12.37 5.67 2.92
N GLU A 64 12.27 6.31 1.76
CA GLU A 64 11.27 5.95 0.77
C GLU A 64 11.52 4.51 0.27
N GLY A 65 10.52 3.65 0.46
CA GLY A 65 10.62 2.26 0.03
C GLY A 65 11.11 1.29 1.09
N GLU A 66 11.19 1.72 2.36
CA GLU A 66 11.45 0.84 3.49
C GLU A 66 10.22 0.65 4.39
N LEU A 67 10.20 -0.47 5.10
CA LEU A 67 9.22 -0.75 6.15
C LEU A 67 9.97 -1.33 7.36
N PRO A 68 10.43 -0.46 8.28
CA PRO A 68 11.14 -0.89 9.48
C PRO A 68 10.27 -1.84 10.32
N PRO A 69 10.87 -2.87 10.97
CA PRO A 69 10.13 -3.80 11.82
C PRO A 69 9.32 -3.09 12.92
N ASP A 70 9.88 -2.04 13.49
CA ASP A 70 9.22 -1.20 14.49
C ASP A 70 7.95 -0.54 13.93
N LEU A 71 8.04 0.03 12.71
CA LEU A 71 6.90 0.64 12.03
C LEU A 71 5.81 -0.39 11.74
N ALA A 72 6.18 -1.55 11.18
CA ALA A 72 5.25 -2.64 10.93
C ALA A 72 4.56 -3.13 12.22
N SER A 73 5.30 -3.22 13.33
CA SER A 73 4.74 -3.64 14.63
C SER A 73 3.69 -2.65 15.14
N VAL A 74 3.94 -1.35 14.99
CA VAL A 74 3.02 -0.27 15.36
C VAL A 74 1.77 -0.35 14.48
N MET A 75 1.94 -0.48 13.16
CA MET A 75 0.83 -0.62 12.21
C MET A 75 -0.04 -1.84 12.52
N LYS A 76 0.56 -2.98 12.91
CA LYS A 76 -0.18 -4.19 13.31
C LYS A 76 -1.04 -3.94 14.56
N ARG A 77 -0.49 -3.26 15.58
CA ARG A 77 -1.22 -2.91 16.81
C ARG A 77 -2.35 -1.92 16.55
N LEU A 78 -2.11 -0.94 15.69
CA LEU A 78 -3.12 0.03 15.24
C LEU A 78 -4.22 -0.67 14.45
N TRP A 79 -3.87 -1.49 13.46
CA TRP A 79 -4.86 -2.19 12.63
C TRP A 79 -5.77 -3.11 13.44
N ALA A 80 -5.28 -3.70 14.53
CA ALA A 80 -6.09 -4.53 15.42
C ALA A 80 -7.06 -3.75 16.33
N ASP A 81 -6.96 -2.42 16.44
CA ASP A 81 -7.83 -1.60 17.27
C ASP A 81 -9.23 -1.48 16.66
N ARG A 82 -10.29 -1.63 17.48
CA ARG A 82 -11.67 -1.54 16.97
C ARG A 82 -12.04 -0.16 16.45
N GLY A 83 -11.48 0.92 16.98
CA GLY A 83 -11.71 2.27 16.46
C GLY A 83 -11.19 2.42 15.03
N ILE A 84 -10.03 1.81 14.73
CA ILE A 84 -9.50 1.76 13.36
C ILE A 84 -10.38 0.87 12.47
N GLN A 85 -10.84 -0.28 12.96
CA GLN A 85 -11.74 -1.16 12.19
C GLN A 85 -13.10 -0.49 11.91
N GLU A 86 -13.64 0.27 12.86
CA GLU A 86 -14.85 1.07 12.67
C GLU A 86 -14.62 2.16 11.62
N CYS A 87 -13.51 2.90 11.71
CA CYS A 87 -13.13 3.89 10.71
C CYS A 87 -13.01 3.27 9.31
N PHE A 88 -12.42 2.08 9.21
CA PHE A 88 -12.32 1.34 7.96
C PHE A 88 -13.69 0.94 7.39
N SER A 89 -14.66 0.55 8.24
CA SER A 89 -16.03 0.26 7.78
C SER A 89 -16.72 1.47 7.13
N ARG A 90 -16.30 2.67 7.51
CA ARG A 90 -16.73 3.97 6.98
C ARG A 90 -15.79 4.52 5.90
N SER A 91 -14.94 3.67 5.30
CA SER A 91 -13.99 4.05 4.24
C SER A 91 -14.60 4.71 3.01
N ARG A 92 -15.93 4.61 2.81
CA ARG A 92 -16.65 5.34 1.75
C ARG A 92 -16.75 6.86 2.00
N GLU A 93 -16.53 7.31 3.23
CA GLU A 93 -16.60 8.73 3.61
C GLU A 93 -15.28 9.48 3.38
N PHE A 94 -14.20 8.78 3.02
CA PHE A 94 -12.89 9.38 2.76
C PHE A 94 -12.15 8.64 1.65
N GLN A 95 -11.03 9.18 1.19
CA GLN A 95 -10.21 8.50 0.19
C GLN A 95 -9.33 7.44 0.83
N LEU A 96 -9.75 6.18 0.71
CA LEU A 96 -8.93 5.01 1.03
C LEU A 96 -8.73 4.15 -0.22
N ASN A 97 -7.56 3.53 -0.35
CA ASN A 97 -7.32 2.58 -1.42
C ASN A 97 -8.09 1.28 -1.11
N ASP A 98 -8.81 0.73 -2.10
CA ASP A 98 -9.51 -0.56 -1.97
C ASP A 98 -8.57 -1.72 -1.60
N SER A 99 -7.28 -1.60 -1.90
CA SER A 99 -6.24 -2.57 -1.54
C SER A 99 -5.70 -2.41 -0.11
N ALA A 100 -6.10 -1.37 0.63
CA ALA A 100 -5.71 -1.15 2.02
C ALA A 100 -5.92 -2.39 2.93
N PRO A 101 -7.11 -3.03 2.98
CA PRO A 101 -7.32 -4.21 3.82
C PRO A 101 -6.41 -5.38 3.43
N TYR A 102 -6.13 -5.55 2.14
CA TYR A 102 -5.26 -6.61 1.66
C TYR A 102 -3.82 -6.47 2.22
N TYR A 103 -3.26 -5.25 2.16
CA TYR A 103 -1.93 -4.98 2.69
C TYR A 103 -1.88 -5.02 4.21
N LEU A 104 -2.85 -4.40 4.89
CA LEU A 104 -2.88 -4.32 6.35
C LEU A 104 -3.09 -5.70 7.00
N ASN A 105 -3.92 -6.57 6.40
CA ASN A 105 -4.05 -7.96 6.84
C ASN A 105 -2.78 -8.80 6.55
N SER A 106 -1.98 -8.40 5.56
CA SER A 106 -0.75 -9.10 5.17
C SER A 106 0.53 -8.51 5.79
N LEU A 107 0.41 -7.60 6.76
CA LEU A 107 1.56 -6.88 7.35
C LEU A 107 2.69 -7.81 7.82
N GLU A 108 2.35 -8.96 8.40
CA GLU A 108 3.33 -9.93 8.90
C GLU A 108 4.19 -10.54 7.79
N ARG A 109 3.60 -10.78 6.62
CA ARG A 109 4.32 -11.26 5.43
C ARG A 109 5.12 -10.14 4.78
N ILE A 110 4.52 -8.95 4.67
CA ILE A 110 5.11 -7.78 4.01
C ILE A 110 6.34 -7.26 4.79
N ALA A 111 6.29 -7.30 6.11
CA ALA A 111 7.37 -6.81 6.97
C ALA A 111 8.58 -7.75 7.11
N GLN A 112 8.58 -8.91 6.44
CA GLN A 112 9.72 -9.83 6.52
C GLN A 112 10.96 -9.26 5.82
N PRO A 113 12.18 -9.46 6.37
CA PRO A 113 13.42 -8.92 5.78
C PRO A 113 13.66 -9.36 4.34
N ASN A 114 13.29 -10.61 4.01
CA ASN A 114 13.43 -11.25 2.70
C ASN A 114 12.12 -11.21 1.87
N TYR A 115 11.18 -10.34 2.22
CA TYR A 115 9.92 -10.22 1.50
C TYR A 115 10.13 -9.89 0.02
N ILE A 116 9.61 -10.77 -0.85
CA ILE A 116 9.46 -10.55 -2.29
C ILE A 116 7.96 -10.41 -2.57
N PRO A 117 7.50 -9.30 -3.18
CA PRO A 117 6.11 -9.13 -3.57
C PRO A 117 5.59 -10.30 -4.39
N THR A 118 4.38 -10.73 -4.07
CA THR A 118 3.61 -11.68 -4.88
C THR A 118 3.06 -10.97 -6.11
N GLN A 119 2.59 -11.73 -7.11
CA GLN A 119 1.91 -11.14 -8.25
C GLN A 119 0.66 -10.36 -7.82
N ASP A 120 -0.06 -10.83 -6.80
CA ASP A 120 -1.21 -10.13 -6.23
C ASP A 120 -0.82 -8.82 -5.57
N ASP A 121 0.32 -8.77 -4.86
CA ASP A 121 0.84 -7.52 -4.31
C ASP A 121 1.10 -6.52 -5.44
N VAL A 122 1.80 -6.94 -6.50
CA VAL A 122 2.12 -6.10 -7.66
C VAL A 122 0.84 -5.56 -8.32
N LEU A 123 -0.13 -6.44 -8.60
CA LEU A 123 -1.39 -6.07 -9.24
C LEU A 123 -2.23 -5.09 -8.41
N ARG A 124 -2.15 -5.18 -7.09
CA ARG A 124 -2.88 -4.32 -6.16
C ARG A 124 -2.12 -3.05 -5.83
N THR A 125 -0.87 -2.90 -6.28
CA THR A 125 -0.14 -1.65 -6.08
C THR A 125 -0.82 -0.55 -6.87
N ARG A 126 -1.13 0.56 -6.20
CA ARG A 126 -1.50 1.78 -6.89
C ARG A 126 -0.24 2.60 -7.07
N VAL A 127 0.36 2.45 -8.24
CA VAL A 127 1.36 3.40 -8.72
C VAL A 127 0.59 4.64 -9.15
N LYS A 128 0.78 5.77 -8.46
CA LYS A 128 0.38 7.05 -9.06
C LYS A 128 1.22 7.18 -10.32
N THR A 129 0.61 7.04 -11.50
CA THR A 129 1.20 7.43 -12.78
C THR A 129 1.41 8.94 -12.76
N THR A 130 2.49 9.40 -12.13
CA THR A 130 3.01 10.74 -12.36
C THR A 130 3.78 10.68 -13.67
N GLY A 131 3.05 10.72 -14.78
CA GLY A 131 3.62 10.63 -16.13
C GLY A 131 2.90 9.63 -17.03
N ILE A 132 3.30 9.64 -18.30
CA ILE A 132 2.89 8.68 -19.32
C ILE A 132 3.75 7.44 -19.16
N VAL A 133 3.15 6.27 -18.87
CA VAL A 133 3.87 4.99 -18.87
C VAL A 133 3.70 4.36 -20.24
N GLU A 134 4.78 4.31 -21.02
CA GLU A 134 4.83 3.62 -22.32
C GLU A 134 5.23 2.16 -22.11
N THR A 135 4.36 1.23 -22.50
CA THR A 135 4.67 -0.21 -22.51
C THR A 135 4.78 -0.68 -23.96
N HIS A 136 5.89 -1.34 -24.30
CA HIS A 136 6.11 -1.99 -25.59
C HIS A 136 5.87 -3.49 -25.45
N PHE A 137 5.10 -4.08 -26.36
CA PHE A 137 5.00 -5.53 -26.49
C PHE A 137 4.83 -5.94 -27.95
N THR A 138 5.28 -7.14 -28.29
CA THR A 138 5.19 -7.70 -29.64
C THR A 138 4.25 -8.90 -29.61
N TYR A 139 3.24 -8.92 -30.48
CA TYR A 139 2.30 -10.03 -30.60
C TYR A 139 2.05 -10.36 -32.08
N LYS A 140 2.36 -11.59 -32.49
CA LYS A 140 2.22 -12.06 -33.89
C LYS A 140 2.89 -11.12 -34.91
N ASP A 141 4.18 -10.83 -34.68
CA ASP A 141 4.99 -9.92 -35.52
C ASP A 141 4.49 -8.48 -35.63
N LEU A 142 3.54 -8.08 -34.77
CA LEU A 142 3.07 -6.70 -34.65
C LEU A 142 3.62 -6.07 -33.37
N HIS A 143 4.20 -4.88 -33.52
CA HIS A 143 4.72 -4.08 -32.42
C HIS A 143 3.63 -3.13 -31.89
N PHE A 144 3.24 -3.31 -30.64
CA PHE A 144 2.26 -2.47 -29.97
C PHE A 144 2.95 -1.50 -29.01
N LYS A 145 2.48 -0.24 -29.05
CA LYS A 145 2.82 0.79 -28.08
C LYS A 145 1.56 1.15 -27.30
N MET A 146 1.56 0.85 -26.00
CA MET A 146 0.47 1.19 -25.11
C MET A 146 0.88 2.35 -24.22
N PHE A 147 0.05 3.40 -24.17
CA PHE A 147 0.26 4.56 -23.32
C PHE A 147 -0.78 4.54 -22.21
N ASP A 148 -0.34 4.36 -20.97
CA ASP A 148 -1.18 4.55 -19.79
C ASP A 148 -1.09 6.02 -19.33
N VAL A 149 -2.22 6.71 -19.36
CA VAL A 149 -2.32 8.12 -18.99
C VAL A 149 -3.15 8.23 -17.72
N GLY A 150 -2.49 8.50 -16.60
CA GLY A 150 -3.17 8.85 -15.36
C GLY A 150 -3.98 10.13 -15.53
N ARG A 151 -5.28 10.08 -15.22
CA ARG A 151 -6.09 11.30 -15.06
C ARG A 151 -5.60 12.05 -13.83
N SER A 152 -4.98 13.20 -14.04
CA SER A 152 -4.83 14.23 -13.00
C SER A 152 -6.21 14.79 -12.68
N ALA A 153 -6.71 14.53 -11.48
CA ALA A 153 -7.83 15.25 -10.89
C ALA A 153 -7.54 15.44 -9.40
#